data_AF-A0A3B0UFL0-F1
#
_entry.id   AF-A0A3B0UFL0-F1
#
_cell.length_a   1.000
_cell.length_b   1.000
_cell.length_c   1.000
_cell.angle_alpha   90.00
_cell.angle_beta   90.00
_cell.angle_gamma   90.00
#
_symmetry.space_group_name_H-M   'P 1'
#
loop_
_entity.id
_entity.type
_entity.pdbx_description
1 polymer ?
#
loop_
_entity_poly.entity_id
_entity_poly.type
_entity_poly.pdbx_seq_one_letter_code
_entity_poly.pdbx_strand_id
1 'polypeptide(L)'
;MLRISEQYKYYKKFTTFDFSKNNYKMDIQNAQLVVDSWIKEHGVRYFNELTNMAQLTEEVGEVARIIARRYGEQSEKESDKGKDLGEELADVVFVVLCLANQTGIDLQAAFDKKMDIKTKRDHNRHHNNQKLK
;
A
#
# COMPACT_ATOMS: atom_id res chain seq x y z
N MET A 1 -11.08 7.50 -13.17
CA MET A 1 -10.49 6.33 -12.46
C MET A 1 -11.39 6.04 -11.26
N LEU A 2 -12.09 4.90 -11.21
CA LEU A 2 -13.00 4.59 -10.10
C LEU A 2 -12.17 4.39 -8.82
N ARG A 3 -12.62 4.94 -7.68
CA ARG A 3 -11.95 4.71 -6.39
C ARG A 3 -12.01 3.21 -6.08
N ILE A 4 -10.98 2.64 -5.46
CA ILE A 4 -10.93 1.22 -5.07
C ILE A 4 -12.22 0.81 -4.31
N SER A 5 -12.81 1.72 -3.54
CA SER A 5 -14.09 1.54 -2.85
C SER A 5 -15.32 1.38 -3.76
N GLU A 6 -15.32 2.00 -4.94
CA GLU A 6 -16.38 1.87 -5.95
C GLU A 6 -16.25 0.57 -6.76
N GLN A 7 -15.02 0.15 -7.07
CA GLN A 7 -14.78 -1.21 -7.58
C GLN A 7 -15.32 -2.24 -6.57
N TYR A 8 -15.01 -2.10 -5.28
CA TYR A 8 -15.53 -2.97 -4.22
C TYR A 8 -17.07 -3.01 -4.14
N LYS A 9 -17.75 -1.88 -4.36
CA LYS A 9 -19.23 -1.84 -4.43
C LYS A 9 -19.78 -2.53 -5.67
N TYR A 10 -19.11 -2.42 -6.82
CA TYR A 10 -19.50 -3.11 -8.05
C TYR A 10 -19.40 -4.64 -7.89
N TYR A 11 -18.34 -5.12 -7.24
CA TYR A 11 -18.17 -6.54 -6.91
C TYR A 11 -19.19 -7.07 -5.90
N LYS A 12 -19.67 -6.25 -4.96
CA LYS A 12 -20.70 -6.65 -3.99
C LYS A 12 -22.11 -6.82 -4.56
N LYS A 13 -22.37 -6.35 -5.80
CA LYS A 13 -23.67 -6.51 -6.46
C LYS A 13 -23.88 -7.95 -6.97
N PHE A 14 -22.82 -8.75 -7.01
CA PHE A 14 -22.88 -10.20 -7.17
C PHE A 14 -22.77 -10.85 -5.78
N THR A 15 -23.80 -11.59 -5.43
CA THR A 15 -24.00 -12.31 -4.17
C THR A 15 -22.76 -13.11 -3.72
N THR A 16 -22.40 -12.96 -2.44
CA THR A 16 -21.42 -13.78 -1.68
C THR A 16 -20.08 -14.03 -2.38
N PHE A 17 -19.24 -12.99 -2.47
CA PHE A 17 -17.80 -13.22 -2.68
C PHE A 17 -17.19 -13.81 -1.41
N ASP A 18 -17.10 -15.13 -1.37
CA ASP A 18 -16.41 -15.88 -0.33
C ASP A 18 -14.89 -15.77 -0.54
N PHE A 19 -14.24 -14.87 0.19
CA PHE A 19 -12.78 -14.71 0.18
C PHE A 19 -12.04 -16.02 0.57
N SER A 20 -12.71 -17.01 1.18
CA SER A 20 -12.10 -18.30 1.51
C SER A 20 -12.00 -19.28 0.34
N LYS A 21 -12.70 -19.00 -0.78
CA LYS A 21 -12.79 -19.92 -1.94
C LYS A 21 -11.94 -19.51 -3.14
N ASN A 22 -11.35 -18.31 -3.14
CA ASN A 22 -10.46 -17.88 -4.21
C ASN A 22 -9.07 -17.55 -3.65
N ASN A 23 -8.05 -18.24 -4.17
CA ASN A 23 -6.62 -18.08 -3.87
C ASN A 23 -6.03 -16.74 -4.38
N TYR A 24 -6.75 -15.61 -4.31
CA TYR A 24 -6.19 -14.30 -4.64
C TYR A 24 -5.38 -13.78 -3.47
N LYS A 25 -4.21 -14.38 -3.28
CA LYS A 25 -3.19 -13.89 -2.37
C LYS A 25 -2.35 -12.87 -3.12
N MET A 26 -2.09 -11.72 -2.49
CA MET A 26 -1.16 -10.74 -3.05
C MET A 26 0.22 -11.39 -3.17
N ASP A 27 0.88 -11.23 -4.32
CA ASP A 27 2.21 -11.77 -4.58
C ASP A 27 3.30 -10.73 -4.27
N ILE A 28 3.51 -10.50 -2.98
CA ILE A 28 4.51 -9.56 -2.46
C ILE A 28 5.91 -10.15 -2.63
N GLN A 29 6.05 -11.47 -2.56
CA GLN A 29 7.33 -12.13 -2.78
C GLN A 29 7.88 -11.82 -4.17
N ASN A 30 7.05 -11.93 -5.21
CA ASN A 30 7.48 -11.54 -6.56
C ASN A 30 7.76 -10.03 -6.67
N ALA A 31 7.00 -9.18 -5.97
CA ALA A 31 7.31 -7.74 -5.93
C ALA A 31 8.69 -7.45 -5.29
N GLN A 32 9.04 -8.16 -4.21
CA GLN A 32 10.37 -8.08 -3.60
C GLN A 32 11.46 -8.50 -4.60
N LEU A 33 11.24 -9.58 -5.36
CA LEU A 33 12.18 -10.04 -6.40
C LEU A 33 12.34 -9.03 -7.55
N VAL A 34 11.23 -8.46 -8.05
CA VAL A 34 11.25 -7.46 -9.12
C VAL A 34 12.07 -6.23 -8.70
N VAL A 35 11.86 -5.74 -7.48
CA VAL A 35 12.63 -4.60 -6.96
C VAL A 35 14.11 -4.96 -6.78
N ASP A 36 14.41 -6.14 -6.26
CA ASP A 36 15.81 -6.59 -6.09
C ASP A 36 16.54 -6.72 -7.42
N SER A 37 15.89 -7.32 -8.43
CA SER A 37 16.41 -7.38 -9.80
C SER A 37 16.65 -6.00 -10.37
N TRP A 38 15.69 -5.08 -10.24
CA TRP A 38 15.83 -3.72 -10.73
C TRP A 38 17.01 -2.99 -10.06
N ILE A 39 17.17 -3.11 -8.74
CA ILE A 39 18.30 -2.52 -8.00
C ILE A 39 19.64 -3.11 -8.43
N LYS A 40 19.70 -4.40 -8.78
CA LYS A 40 20.94 -5.03 -9.26
C LYS A 40 21.29 -4.67 -10.70
N GLU A 41 20.29 -4.47 -11.55
CA GLU A 41 20.47 -4.18 -12.97
C GLU A 41 20.69 -2.68 -13.23
N HIS A 42 19.91 -1.83 -12.58
CA HIS A 42 19.87 -0.39 -12.82
C HIS A 42 20.43 0.42 -11.64
N GLY A 43 20.31 -0.11 -10.43
CA GLY A 43 20.94 0.48 -9.24
C GLY A 43 22.42 0.07 -9.14
N VAL A 44 23.22 0.91 -8.47
CA VAL A 44 24.59 0.53 -8.11
C VAL A 44 24.59 -0.44 -6.93
N ARG A 45 23.68 -0.20 -5.96
CA ARG A 45 23.41 -1.00 -4.76
C ARG A 45 22.22 -0.41 -4.01
N TYR A 46 21.69 -1.13 -3.02
CA TYR A 46 20.83 -0.52 -1.99
C TYR A 46 21.56 0.62 -1.27
N PHE A 47 20.83 1.69 -0.96
CA PHE A 47 21.28 2.67 0.04
C PHE A 47 21.42 2.01 1.42
N ASN A 48 22.05 2.68 2.38
CA ASN A 48 22.02 2.18 3.75
C ASN A 48 20.59 2.31 4.34
N GLU A 49 20.32 1.60 5.42
CA GLU A 49 18.99 1.49 6.02
C GLU A 49 18.46 2.86 6.46
N LEU A 50 19.32 3.72 7.01
CA LEU A 50 18.93 5.06 7.44
C LEU A 50 18.60 5.98 6.27
N THR A 51 19.33 5.87 5.16
CA THR A 51 19.03 6.59 3.93
C THR A 51 17.70 6.13 3.34
N ASN A 52 17.43 4.82 3.28
CA ASN A 52 16.13 4.32 2.85
C ASN A 52 15.00 4.70 3.82
N MET A 53 15.27 4.81 5.13
CA MET A 53 14.29 5.33 6.10
C MET A 53 13.98 6.82 5.87
N ALA A 54 15.00 7.62 5.53
CA ALA A 54 14.80 9.01 5.16
C ALA A 54 13.97 9.14 3.87
N GLN A 55 14.30 8.35 2.84
CA GLN A 55 13.53 8.31 1.58
C GLN A 55 12.08 7.90 1.83
N LEU A 56 11.84 6.87 2.66
CA LEU A 56 10.48 6.46 3.01
C LEU A 56 9.69 7.61 3.66
N THR A 57 10.35 8.38 4.51
CA THR A 57 9.73 9.52 5.18
C THR A 57 9.40 10.65 4.20
N GLU A 58 10.27 10.87 3.22
CA GLU A 58 10.06 11.82 2.12
C GLU A 58 8.83 11.42 1.28
N GLU A 59 8.76 10.17 0.80
CA GLU A 59 7.62 9.70 -0.03
C GLU A 59 6.30 9.73 0.73
N VAL A 60 6.31 9.37 2.02
CA VAL A 60 5.12 9.50 2.87
C VAL A 60 4.70 10.96 3.04
N GLY A 61 5.66 11.89 3.07
CA GLY A 61 5.40 13.33 3.07
C GLY A 61 4.74 13.83 1.79
N GLU A 62 5.16 13.32 0.64
CA GLU A 62 4.56 13.59 -0.68
C GLU A 62 3.09 13.14 -0.71
N VAL A 63 2.82 11.90 -0.28
CA VAL A 63 1.47 11.34 -0.12
C VAL A 63 0.64 12.21 0.83
N ALA A 64 1.18 12.54 2.01
CA ALA A 64 0.48 13.32 3.02
C ALA A 64 0.09 14.71 2.49
N ARG A 65 0.99 15.36 1.74
CA ARG A 65 0.75 16.65 1.09
C ARG A 65 -0.42 16.59 0.12
N ILE A 66 -0.47 15.58 -0.75
CA ILE A 66 -1.57 15.42 -1.71
C ILE A 66 -2.89 15.14 -0.97
N ILE A 67 -2.88 14.25 0.01
CA ILE A 67 -4.09 13.91 0.78
C ILE A 67 -4.64 15.14 1.51
N ALA A 68 -3.78 15.90 2.19
CA ALA A 68 -4.18 17.08 2.95
C ALA A 68 -4.81 18.17 2.07
N ARG A 69 -4.35 18.31 0.82
CA ARG A 69 -4.83 19.33 -0.13
C ARG A 69 -6.08 18.90 -0.90
N ARG A 70 -6.16 17.63 -1.31
CA ARG A 70 -7.27 17.14 -2.16
C ARG A 70 -8.46 16.62 -1.37
N TYR A 71 -8.20 16.05 -0.20
CA TYR A 71 -9.22 15.39 0.62
C TYR A 71 -9.32 15.96 2.04
N GLY A 72 -8.38 16.84 2.42
CA GLY A 72 -8.43 17.58 3.67
C GLY A 72 -8.98 19.00 3.49
N GLU A 73 -8.78 19.82 4.51
CA GLU A 73 -9.31 21.19 4.57
C GLU A 73 -8.31 22.24 4.03
N GLN A 74 -7.14 21.82 3.56
CA GLN A 74 -6.14 22.75 3.03
C GLN A 74 -6.47 23.15 1.59
N SER A 75 -6.37 24.44 1.26
CA SER A 75 -6.56 24.92 -0.11
C SER A 75 -5.56 24.30 -1.08
N GLU A 76 -6.03 23.88 -2.25
CA GLU A 76 -5.19 23.35 -3.32
C GLU A 76 -4.28 24.45 -3.90
N LYS A 77 -3.02 24.11 -4.20
CA LYS A 77 -2.08 24.99 -4.91
C LYS A 77 -1.99 24.56 -6.37
N GLU A 78 -1.86 25.51 -7.30
CA GLU A 78 -1.70 25.20 -8.73
C GLU A 78 -0.52 24.25 -9.01
N SER A 79 0.59 24.40 -8.27
CA SER A 79 1.76 23.53 -8.39
C SER A 79 1.50 22.07 -8.00
N ASP A 80 0.43 21.79 -7.25
CA ASP A 80 0.10 20.45 -6.76
C ASP A 80 -1.02 19.77 -7.58
N LYS A 81 -1.67 20.50 -8.50
CA LYS A 81 -2.75 19.94 -9.33
C LYS A 81 -2.29 18.82 -10.28
N GLY A 82 -1.03 18.88 -10.71
CA GLY A 82 -0.44 17.88 -11.60
C GLY A 82 0.08 16.62 -10.91
N LYS A 83 0.15 16.58 -9.57
CA LYS A 83 0.76 15.43 -8.87
C LYS A 83 -0.13 14.21 -8.87
N ASP A 84 0.38 13.01 -9.11
CA ASP A 84 -0.45 11.81 -9.09
C ASP A 84 -0.33 11.09 -7.74
N LEU A 85 -1.45 10.93 -7.02
CA LEU A 85 -1.44 10.22 -5.73
C LEU A 85 -1.01 8.76 -5.87
N GLY A 86 -1.33 8.12 -6.99
CA GLY A 86 -0.95 6.75 -7.29
C GLY A 86 0.56 6.59 -7.50
N GLU A 87 1.22 7.58 -8.10
CA GLU A 87 2.68 7.61 -8.25
C GLU A 87 3.35 7.71 -6.86
N GLU A 88 2.96 8.67 -6.02
CA GLU A 88 3.56 8.81 -4.68
C GLU A 88 3.32 7.57 -3.80
N LEU A 89 2.15 6.93 -3.93
CA LEU A 89 1.87 5.67 -3.23
C LEU A 89 2.73 4.52 -3.75
N ALA A 90 3.05 4.50 -5.04
CA ALA A 90 3.96 3.52 -5.62
C ALA A 90 5.40 3.74 -5.12
N ASP A 91 5.85 4.98 -4.98
CA ASP A 91 7.17 5.31 -4.43
C ASP A 91 7.31 4.86 -2.98
N VAL A 92 6.27 5.07 -2.15
CA VAL A 92 6.23 4.50 -0.79
C VAL A 92 6.39 2.98 -0.80
N VAL A 93 5.65 2.28 -1.67
CA VAL A 93 5.73 0.83 -1.79
C VAL A 93 7.13 0.38 -2.23
N PHE A 94 7.73 1.09 -3.20
CA PHE A 94 9.08 0.80 -3.67
C PHE A 94 10.11 0.88 -2.55
N VAL A 95 10.10 1.94 -1.74
CA VAL A 95 11.06 2.09 -0.64
C VAL A 95 10.82 1.05 0.48
N VAL A 96 9.55 0.69 0.74
CA VAL A 96 9.23 -0.40 1.69
C VAL A 96 9.79 -1.74 1.21
N LEU A 97 9.69 -2.05 -0.08
CA LEU A 97 10.27 -3.26 -0.66
C LEU A 97 11.81 -3.25 -0.58
N CYS A 98 12.44 -2.10 -0.85
CA CYS A 98 13.88 -1.92 -0.67
C CYS A 98 14.32 -2.21 0.76
N LEU A 99 13.63 -1.64 1.76
CA LEU A 99 13.92 -1.89 3.17
C LEU A 99 13.72 -3.36 3.55
N ALA A 100 12.64 -3.99 3.08
CA ALA A 100 12.38 -5.41 3.36
C ALA A 100 13.49 -6.30 2.81
N ASN A 101 13.90 -6.08 1.55
CA ASN A 101 14.99 -6.83 0.92
C ASN A 101 16.32 -6.62 1.65
N GLN A 102 16.67 -5.38 1.94
CA GLN A 102 17.93 -5.02 2.58
C GLN A 102 18.07 -5.58 4.00
N THR A 103 16.95 -5.68 4.73
CA THR A 103 16.93 -6.19 6.11
C THR A 103 16.64 -7.70 6.21
N GLY A 104 16.47 -8.39 5.06
CA GLY A 104 16.18 -9.82 5.02
C GLY A 104 14.78 -10.20 5.51
N ILE A 105 13.83 -9.27 5.46
CA ILE A 105 12.45 -9.50 5.88
C ILE A 105 11.66 -10.16 4.75
N ASP A 106 11.04 -11.29 5.06
CA ASP A 106 9.97 -11.88 4.25
C ASP A 106 8.68 -11.08 4.44
N LEU A 107 8.43 -10.13 3.52
CA LEU A 107 7.30 -9.23 3.62
C LEU A 107 5.98 -9.95 3.30
N GLN A 108 6.01 -10.98 2.45
CA GLN A 108 4.85 -11.82 2.17
C GLN A 108 4.36 -12.49 3.46
N ALA A 109 5.24 -13.21 4.16
CA ALA A 109 4.88 -13.90 5.39
C ALA A 109 4.42 -12.92 6.49
N ALA A 110 5.09 -11.77 6.61
CA ALA A 110 4.69 -10.73 7.55
C ALA A 110 3.30 -10.15 7.24
N PHE A 111 3.01 -9.88 5.96
CA PHE A 111 1.74 -9.35 5.50
C PHE A 111 0.61 -10.37 5.69
N ASP A 112 0.82 -11.63 5.31
CA ASP A 112 -0.15 -12.71 5.46
C ASP A 112 -0.57 -12.89 6.92
N LYS A 113 0.42 -12.98 7.82
CA LYS A 113 0.19 -13.06 9.26
C LYS A 113 -0.63 -11.88 9.76
N LYS A 114 -0.36 -10.67 9.26
CA LYS A 114 -1.11 -9.46 9.64
C LYS A 114 -2.54 -9.50 9.13
N MET A 115 -2.77 -9.98 7.92
CA MET A 115 -4.09 -10.14 7.33
C MET A 115 -4.92 -11.19 8.05
N ASP A 116 -4.33 -12.32 8.43
CA ASP A 116 -5.00 -13.33 9.26
C ASP A 116 -5.46 -12.77 10.61
N ILE A 117 -4.58 -12.00 11.27
CA ILE A 117 -4.91 -11.35 12.55
C ILE A 117 -6.03 -10.33 12.36
N LYS A 118 -5.99 -9.49 11.31
CA LYS A 118 -7.05 -8.52 11.01
C LYS A 118 -8.37 -9.22 10.74
N THR A 119 -8.39 -10.22 9.86
CA THR A 119 -9.58 -11.00 9.52
C THR A 119 -10.23 -11.61 10.77
N LYS A 120 -9.43 -12.23 11.65
CA LYS A 120 -9.92 -12.83 12.91
C LYS A 120 -10.44 -11.77 13.90
N ARG A 121 -9.78 -10.61 13.99
CA ARG A 121 -10.18 -9.51 14.91
C ARG A 121 -11.41 -8.75 14.43
N ASP A 122 -11.55 -8.56 13.12
CA ASP A 122 -12.57 -7.71 12.51
C ASP A 122 -13.89 -8.45 12.29
N HIS A 123 -13.86 -9.78 12.21
CA HIS A 123 -15.07 -10.62 12.20
C HIS A 123 -16.02 -10.28 13.37
N ASN A 124 -15.47 -9.89 14.53
CA ASN A 124 -16.25 -9.57 15.73
C ASN A 124 -16.55 -8.06 15.92
N ARG A 125 -15.88 -7.14 15.21
CA ARG A 125 -15.92 -5.68 15.51
C ARG A 125 -16.67 -4.83 14.49
N HIS A 126 -16.69 -5.18 13.21
CA HIS A 126 -17.26 -4.30 12.18
C HIS A 126 -18.73 -4.56 11.87
N HIS A 127 -19.23 -5.78 12.09
CA HIS A 127 -20.64 -6.11 11.84
C HIS A 127 -21.62 -5.38 12.78
N ASN A 128 -21.13 -4.90 13.95
CA ASN A 128 -21.94 -4.26 14.99
C ASN A 128 -21.73 -2.74 15.11
N ASN A 129 -20.87 -2.11 14.29
CA ASN A 129 -20.60 -0.68 14.39
C ASN A 129 -21.58 0.13 13.53
N GLN A 130 -22.55 0.80 14.17
CA GLN A 130 -23.55 1.63 13.48
C GLN A 130 -22.94 2.81 12.71
N LYS A 131 -21.74 3.27 13.04
CA LYS A 131 -21.05 4.36 12.30
C LYS A 131 -20.46 3.91 10.95
N LEU A 132 -20.47 2.61 10.65
CA LEU A 132 -19.93 2.02 9.41
C LEU A 132 -21.03 1.42 8.51
N LYS A 133 -22.31 1.65 8.84
CA LYS A 133 -23.45 1.38 7.95
C LYS A 133 -23.75 2.58 7.06
#